data_AF-A0A3D3P8S0-F1
#
_entry.id   AF-A0A3D3P8S0-F1
#
_cell.length_a   1.000
_cell.length_b   1.000
_cell.length_c   1.000
_cell.angle_alpha   90.00
_cell.angle_beta   90.00
_cell.angle_gamma   90.00
#
_symmetry.space_group_name_H-M   'P 1'
#
loop_
_entity.id
_entity.type
_entity.pdbx_description
1 polymer ?
#
loop_
_entity_poly.entity_id
_entity_poly.type
_entity_poly.pdbx_seq_one_letter_code
_entity_poly.pdbx_strand_id
1 'polypeptide(L)' 'DTIDGSKRTYKNQWGLGPNGYGSFYAVGLYGQFIYVYPQKNVVIVRTAKLNLNKNTLWKYAFLQIADQL' A
#
# COMPACT_ATOMS: atom_id res chain seq x y z
N ASP A 1 18.60 -6.60 13.37
CA ASP A 1 18.41 -5.38 12.56
C ASP A 1 17.12 -4.69 12.98
N THR A 2 17.19 -4.00 14.11
CA THR A 2 16.16 -3.08 14.61
C THR A 2 16.93 -1.85 15.04
N ILE A 3 17.37 -1.09 14.03
CA ILE A 3 17.94 0.23 14.23
C ILE A 3 16.76 1.20 14.09
N ASP A 4 16.50 1.87 15.21
CA ASP A 4 15.43 2.79 15.55
C ASP A 4 15.32 3.98 14.57
N GLY A 5 14.92 3.71 13.32
CA GLY A 5 14.89 4.72 12.26
C GLY A 5 14.32 4.28 10.90
N SER A 6 14.29 2.97 10.59
CA SER A 6 13.46 2.49 9.49
C SER A 6 12.00 2.61 9.92
N LYS A 7 11.28 3.60 9.39
CA LYS A 7 9.85 3.81 9.67
C LYS A 7 9.15 2.45 9.60
N ARG A 8 8.38 2.09 10.64
CA ARG A 8 7.53 0.87 10.72
C ARG A 8 6.57 0.67 9.52
N THR A 9 6.61 1.58 8.54
CA THR A 9 5.79 1.68 7.35
C THR A 9 6.54 1.39 6.05
N TYR A 10 7.83 1.01 6.06
CA TYR A 10 8.57 0.68 4.82
C TYR A 10 9.69 -0.36 5.04
N LYS A 11 9.77 -1.38 4.18
CA LYS A 11 10.86 -2.39 4.18
C LYS A 11 11.01 -3.04 2.80
N ASN A 12 12.24 -3.33 2.38
CA ASN A 12 12.55 -4.05 1.13
C ASN A 12 11.86 -3.48 -0.13
N GLN A 13 11.80 -2.16 -0.26
CA GLN A 13 11.11 -1.43 -1.34
C GLN A 13 9.57 -1.49 -1.33
N TRP A 14 8.98 -1.91 -0.21
CA TRP A 14 7.53 -1.94 -0.02
C TRP A 14 7.09 -1.01 1.10
N GLY A 15 6.02 -0.26 0.85
CA GLY A 15 5.22 0.35 1.89
C GLY A 15 4.44 -0.71 2.66
N LEU A 16 4.49 -0.66 3.98
CA LEU A 16 3.75 -1.56 4.85
C LEU A 16 2.40 -0.91 5.20
N GLY A 17 1.35 -1.71 5.15
CA GLY A 17 0.02 -1.34 5.60
C GLY A 17 -0.04 -1.11 7.11
N PRO A 18 -1.21 -0.73 7.65
CA PRO A 18 -1.37 -0.53 9.08
C PRO A 18 -1.02 -1.79 9.88
N ASN A 19 -0.51 -1.58 11.11
CA ASN A 19 -0.18 -2.68 12.01
C ASN A 19 -1.37 -3.63 12.17
N GLY A 20 -1.10 -4.94 12.17
CA GLY A 20 -2.10 -5.99 12.32
C GLY A 20 -2.76 -6.45 11.01
N TYR A 21 -2.71 -5.66 9.95
CA TYR A 21 -3.27 -6.10 8.66
C TYR A 21 -2.32 -7.03 7.90
N GLY A 22 -1.00 -6.78 7.95
CA GLY A 22 -0.04 -7.55 7.16
C GLY A 22 -0.13 -7.30 5.65
N SER A 23 -0.85 -6.26 5.24
CA SER A 23 -0.88 -5.77 3.86
C SER A 23 0.38 -4.95 3.54
N PHE A 24 0.74 -4.90 2.27
CA PHE A 24 1.88 -4.13 1.78
C PHE A 24 1.62 -3.63 0.35
N TYR A 25 2.35 -2.60 -0.07
CA TYR A 25 2.11 -1.95 -1.35
C TYR A 25 3.35 -1.28 -1.95
N ALA A 26 3.38 -1.18 -3.27
CA ALA A 26 4.37 -0.41 -4.02
C ALA A 26 3.67 0.74 -4.73
N VAL A 27 4.36 1.89 -4.81
CA VAL A 27 3.86 3.10 -5.47
C VAL A 27 4.79 3.46 -6.63
N GLY A 28 4.22 3.55 -7.83
CA GLY A 28 4.90 4.08 -9.00
C GLY A 28 4.51 5.54 -9.26
N LEU A 29 5.32 6.21 -10.08
CA LEU A 29 5.03 7.57 -10.55
C LEU A 29 3.63 7.65 -11.19
N TYR A 30 3.04 8.84 -11.14
CA TYR A 30 1.71 9.14 -11.69
C TYR A 30 0.55 8.37 -11.04
N GLY A 31 0.77 7.84 -9.83
CA GLY A 31 -0.26 7.18 -9.02
C GLY A 31 -0.42 5.69 -9.36
N GLN A 32 0.60 5.04 -9.87
CA GLN A 32 0.55 3.60 -10.08
C GLN A 32 0.67 2.88 -8.73
N PHE A 33 -0.08 1.79 -8.52
CA PHE A 33 0.00 1.00 -7.30
C PHE A 33 -0.06 -0.50 -7.58
N ILE A 34 0.67 -1.25 -6.76
CA ILE A 34 0.39 -2.66 -6.47
C ILE A 34 0.12 -2.73 -4.97
N TYR A 35 -1.04 -3.25 -4.57
CA TYR A 35 -1.42 -3.47 -3.18
C TYR A 35 -1.72 -4.96 -2.97
N VAL A 36 -1.16 -5.54 -1.91
CA VAL A 36 -1.23 -6.97 -1.63
C VAL A 36 -1.72 -7.17 -0.19
N TYR A 37 -2.74 -8.00 -0.03
CA TYR A 37 -3.25 -8.42 1.27
C TYR A 37 -3.37 -9.96 1.31
N PRO A 38 -2.30 -10.66 1.73
CA PRO A 38 -2.25 -12.12 1.66
C PRO A 38 -3.31 -12.83 2.50
N GLN A 39 -3.60 -12.34 3.71
CA GLN A 39 -4.54 -12.98 4.64
C GLN A 39 -5.98 -12.97 4.10
N LYS A 40 -6.31 -12.00 3.24
CA LYS A 40 -7.59 -11.92 2.52
C LYS A 40 -7.52 -12.51 1.11
N ASN A 41 -6.36 -12.98 0.67
CA ASN A 41 -6.11 -13.43 -0.70
C ASN A 41 -6.48 -12.38 -1.76
N VAL A 42 -6.16 -11.11 -1.49
CA VAL A 42 -6.48 -9.97 -2.36
C VAL A 42 -5.22 -9.34 -2.93
N VAL A 43 -5.23 -9.08 -4.24
CA VAL A 43 -4.26 -8.22 -4.93
C VAL A 43 -5.03 -7.15 -5.70
N ILE A 44 -4.66 -5.89 -5.50
CA ILE A 44 -5.23 -4.74 -6.20
C ILE A 44 -4.12 -4.08 -7.02
N VAL A 45 -4.35 -3.94 -8.32
CA VAL A 45 -3.45 -3.24 -9.25
C VAL A 45 -4.14 -1.98 -9.74
N ARG A 46 -3.46 -0.83 -9.63
CA ARG A 46 -3.92 0.45 -10.16
C ARG A 46 -2.90 0.99 -11.15
N THR A 47 -3.29 1.06 -12.42
CA THR A 47 -2.56 1.81 -13.45
C THR A 47 -3.13 3.22 -13.57
N ALA A 48 -2.27 4.22 -13.74
CA ALA A 48 -2.70 5.61 -13.90
C ALA A 48 -1.70 6.39 -14.77
N LYS A 49 -2.21 7.33 -15.58
CA LYS A 49 -1.40 8.16 -16.49
C LYS A 49 -0.99 9.50 -15.85
N LEU A 50 -1.79 10.02 -14.93
CA LEU A 50 -1.52 11.25 -14.20
C LEU A 50 -2.30 11.26 -12.90
N ASN A 51 -1.63 11.54 -11.78
CA ASN A 51 -2.28 11.83 -10.52
C ASN A 51 -1.72 13.14 -9.95
N LEU A 52 -2.39 14.25 -10.27
CA LEU A 52 -2.01 15.59 -9.77
C LEU A 52 -2.35 15.78 -8.29
N ASN A 53 -3.26 14.95 -7.75
CA ASN A 53 -3.64 14.99 -6.35
C ASN A 53 -2.68 14.16 -5.50
N LYS A 54 -1.66 14.83 -4.97
CA LYS A 54 -0.72 14.26 -3.98
C LYS A 54 -1.40 13.82 -2.67
N ASN A 55 -2.62 14.29 -2.41
CA ASN A 55 -3.38 14.01 -1.18
C ASN A 55 -4.27 12.76 -1.24
N THR A 56 -4.34 12.04 -2.37
CA THR A 56 -5.17 10.83 -2.43
C THR A 56 -4.49 9.68 -1.69
N LEU A 57 -5.08 9.26 -0.57
CA LEU A 57 -4.59 8.18 0.27
C LEU A 57 -5.06 6.80 -0.25
N TRP A 58 -4.71 6.45 -1.49
CA TRP A 58 -5.15 5.23 -2.17
C TRP A 58 -5.00 3.94 -1.33
N LYS A 59 -3.95 3.85 -0.51
CA LYS A 59 -3.75 2.72 0.41
C LYS A 59 -4.92 2.47 1.36
N TYR A 60 -5.63 3.51 1.82
CA TYR A 60 -6.81 3.34 2.69
C TYR A 60 -8.05 2.94 1.90
N ALA A 61 -8.21 3.43 0.67
CA ALA A 61 -9.28 2.96 -0.20
C ALA A 61 -9.11 1.46 -0.51
N PHE A 62 -7.88 1.02 -0.79
CA PHE A 62 -7.58 -0.40 -1.02
C PHE A 62 -7.84 -1.24 0.23
N LEU A 63 -7.49 -0.73 1.41
CA LEU A 63 -7.80 -1.37 2.68
C LEU A 63 -9.31 -1.55 2.87
N GLN A 64 -10.10 -0.48 2.67
CA GLN A 64 -11.56 -0.52 2.80
C GLN A 64 -12.20 -1.48 1.80
N ILE A 65 -11.72 -1.50 0.55
CA ILE A 65 -12.18 -2.47 -0.46
C ILE A 65 -11.85 -3.88 0.00
N ALA A 66 -10.61 -4.14 0.43
CA ALA A 66 -10.22 -5.45 0.90
C ALA A 66 -11.02 -5.87 2.14
N ASP A 67 -11.33 -4.96 3.06
CA ASP A 67 -12.11 -5.25 4.26
C ASP A 67 -13.54 -5.72 3.97
N GLN A 68 -14.10 -5.32 2.82
CA GLN A 68 -15.44 -5.71 2.36
C GLN A 68 -15.49 -7.03 1.57
N LEU A 69 -14.32 -7.60 1.21
CA LEU A 69 -14.17 -8.92 0.60
C LEU A 69 -13.94 -10.00 1.66
#